data_AF-A0A2E8VRU2-F1
#
_entry.id   AF-A0A2E8VRU2-F1
#
_cell.length_a   1.000
_cell.length_b   1.000
_cell.length_c   1.000
_cell.angle_alpha   90.00
_cell.angle_beta   90.00
_cell.angle_gamma   90.00
#
_symmetry.space_group_name_H-M   'P 1'
#
loop_
_entity.id
_entity.type
_entity.pdbx_description
1 polymer ?
#
loop_
_entity_poly.entity_id
_entity_poly.type
_entity_poly.pdbx_seq_one_letter_code
_entity_poly.pdbx_strand_id
1 'polypeptide(L)'
;MRDALIASVTRRFRSYDDLIAAIESRQLRQKLDAPRHKSLLERLWCVVGARESFAQALSTGAWGGFACSMTQHTHDEVVDKLKASGEAVLAAIASVDDWTSERDQLLIELAEHEVMHESGIIRHIYAFELDIPASVKWA
;
A
#
# COMPACT_ATOMS: atom_id res chain seq x y z
N MET A 1 11.44 -0.41 16.87
CA MET A 1 11.32 -0.35 15.40
C MET A 1 12.30 -1.21 14.60
N ARG A 2 13.62 -1.15 14.82
CA ARG A 2 14.61 -1.93 14.02
C ARG A 2 14.28 -3.43 13.97
N ASP A 3 13.95 -4.04 15.10
CA ASP A 3 13.66 -5.47 15.18
C ASP A 3 12.35 -5.84 14.47
N ALA A 4 11.32 -5.00 14.57
CA ALA A 4 10.06 -5.16 13.83
C ALA A 4 10.30 -5.10 12.32
N LEU A 5 11.15 -4.17 11.86
CA LEU A 5 11.53 -4.07 10.46
C LEU A 5 12.32 -5.30 9.99
N ILE A 6 13.29 -5.78 10.77
CA ILE A 6 14.03 -7.02 10.48
C ILE A 6 13.07 -8.21 10.37
N ALA A 7 12.12 -8.33 11.30
CA ALA A 7 11.12 -9.38 11.28
C ALA A 7 10.24 -9.29 10.02
N SER A 8 9.80 -8.09 9.62
CA SER A 8 8.98 -7.90 8.43
C SER A 8 9.73 -8.24 7.15
N VAL A 9 10.95 -7.75 6.99
CA VAL A 9 11.81 -8.06 5.84
C VAL A 9 12.12 -9.56 5.76
N THR A 10 12.44 -10.19 6.88
CA THR A 10 12.69 -11.65 6.93
C THR A 10 11.45 -12.44 6.50
N ARG A 11 10.27 -12.02 6.91
CA ARG A 11 9.00 -12.62 6.47
C ARG A 11 8.80 -12.46 4.96
N ARG A 12 9.16 -11.31 4.36
CA ARG A 12 9.12 -11.14 2.90
C ARG A 12 10.08 -12.09 2.17
N PHE A 13 11.30 -12.28 2.66
CA PHE A 13 12.25 -13.23 2.06
C PHE A 13 11.69 -14.64 2.04
N ARG A 14 11.11 -15.11 3.16
CA ARG A 14 10.44 -16.40 3.22
C ARG A 14 9.27 -16.52 2.24
N SER A 15 8.46 -15.46 2.10
CA SER A 15 7.38 -15.46 1.11
C SER A 15 7.89 -15.64 -0.33
N TYR A 16 9.08 -15.14 -0.66
CA TYR A 16 9.68 -15.41 -1.97
C TYR A 16 10.15 -16.86 -2.11
N ASP A 17 10.74 -17.43 -1.06
CA ASP A 17 11.13 -18.85 -1.03
C ASP A 17 9.90 -19.75 -1.23
N ASP A 18 8.79 -19.45 -0.54
CA ASP A 18 7.51 -20.16 -0.68
C ASP A 18 6.93 -20.00 -2.10
N LEU A 19 6.97 -18.78 -2.64
CA LEU A 19 6.44 -18.48 -3.97
C LEU A 19 7.23 -19.22 -5.06
N ILE A 20 8.56 -19.21 -5.01
CA ILE A 20 9.37 -19.90 -6.03
C ILE A 20 9.24 -21.41 -5.92
N ALA A 21 9.10 -21.96 -4.71
CA ALA A 21 8.85 -23.38 -4.50
C ALA A 21 7.50 -23.83 -5.11
N ALA A 22 6.52 -22.92 -5.23
CA ALA A 22 5.21 -23.19 -5.81
C ALA A 22 5.15 -23.01 -7.34
N ILE A 23 6.21 -22.52 -8.00
CA ILE A 23 6.22 -22.19 -9.43
C ILE A 23 7.09 -23.19 -10.21
N GLU A 24 6.55 -23.74 -11.29
CA GLU A 24 7.28 -24.62 -12.20
C GLU A 24 8.23 -23.83 -13.12
N SER A 25 9.32 -24.45 -13.58
CA SER A 25 10.32 -23.79 -14.43
C SER A 25 9.74 -23.18 -15.72
N ARG A 26 8.69 -23.79 -16.31
CA ARG A 26 8.02 -23.25 -17.50
C ARG A 26 7.26 -21.95 -17.23
N GLN A 27 6.76 -21.76 -16.01
CA GLN A 27 5.97 -20.60 -15.61
C GLN A 27 6.85 -19.36 -15.36
N LEU A 28 8.14 -19.54 -15.06
CA LEU A 28 9.09 -18.44 -14.84
C LEU A 28 9.23 -17.49 -16.03
N ARG A 29 8.98 -17.97 -17.24
CA ARG A 29 9.07 -17.19 -18.49
C ARG A 29 7.70 -16.83 -19.06
N GLN A 30 6.62 -17.29 -18.43
CA GLN A 30 5.27 -17.05 -18.90
C GLN A 30 4.93 -15.58 -18.72
N LYS A 31 4.53 -14.92 -19.82
CA LYS A 31 4.00 -13.56 -19.77
C LYS A 31 2.51 -13.62 -19.48
N LEU A 32 2.03 -12.68 -18.66
CA LEU A 32 0.60 -12.48 -18.46
C LEU A 32 -0.01 -11.90 -19.73
N ASP A 33 -1.06 -12.55 -20.24
CA ASP A 33 -1.97 -11.98 -21.23
C ASP A 33 -3.11 -11.30 -20.47
N ALA A 34 -3.10 -9.95 -20.40
CA ALA A 34 -3.81 -9.24 -19.34
C ALA A 34 -4.87 -8.24 -19.83
N PRO A 35 -6.15 -8.66 -19.94
CA PRO A 35 -7.27 -7.74 -20.16
C PRO A 35 -8.10 -7.43 -18.90
N ARG A 36 -7.71 -7.86 -17.68
CA ARG A 36 -8.49 -7.61 -16.44
C ARG A 36 -7.60 -7.33 -15.24
N HIS A 37 -7.31 -6.05 -15.00
CA HIS A 37 -6.68 -5.57 -13.77
C HIS A 37 -7.56 -4.52 -13.11
N LYS A 38 -7.39 -4.31 -11.79
CA LYS A 38 -7.98 -3.17 -11.10
C LYS A 38 -7.66 -1.88 -11.87
N SER A 39 -8.68 -1.08 -12.10
CA SER A 39 -8.58 0.29 -12.59
C SER A 39 -7.71 1.14 -11.66
N LEU A 40 -7.22 2.27 -12.17
CA LEU A 40 -6.49 3.24 -11.35
C LEU A 40 -7.34 3.71 -10.16
N LEU A 41 -8.63 3.95 -10.38
CA LEU A 41 -9.59 4.33 -9.35
C LEU A 41 -9.70 3.29 -8.24
N GLU A 42 -9.88 2.00 -8.57
CA GLU A 42 -9.97 0.93 -7.55
C GLU A 42 -8.68 0.80 -6.73
N ARG A 43 -7.51 1.09 -7.34
CA ARG A 43 -6.23 1.10 -6.62
C ARG A 43 -6.15 2.29 -5.66
N LEU A 44 -6.55 3.48 -6.11
CA LEU A 44 -6.54 4.70 -5.30
C LEU A 44 -7.57 4.64 -4.17
N TRP A 45 -8.72 4.01 -4.39
CA TRP A 45 -9.72 3.74 -3.35
C TRP A 45 -9.13 2.84 -2.24
N CYS A 46 -8.38 1.80 -2.60
CA CYS A 46 -7.66 0.98 -1.61
C CYS A 46 -6.60 1.79 -0.85
N VAL A 47 -5.87 2.68 -1.53
CA VAL A 47 -4.86 3.56 -0.88
C VAL A 47 -5.51 4.48 0.14
N VAL A 48 -6.57 5.19 -0.24
CA VAL A 48 -7.31 6.07 0.68
C VAL A 48 -7.85 5.28 1.87
N GLY A 49 -8.53 4.17 1.61
CA GLY A 49 -9.13 3.39 2.71
C GLY A 49 -8.09 2.78 3.64
N ALA A 50 -6.95 2.30 3.11
CA ALA A 50 -5.87 1.82 3.95
C ALA A 50 -5.32 2.94 4.84
N ARG A 51 -5.02 4.12 4.29
CA ARG A 51 -4.54 5.28 5.06
C ARG A 51 -5.51 5.66 6.18
N GLU A 52 -6.80 5.75 5.88
CA GLU A 52 -7.83 6.07 6.89
C GLU A 52 -7.91 4.98 7.99
N SER A 53 -7.90 3.71 7.59
CA SER A 53 -7.95 2.58 8.52
C SER A 53 -6.70 2.50 9.41
N PHE A 54 -5.51 2.72 8.83
CA PHE A 54 -4.25 2.73 9.56
C PHE A 54 -4.09 3.97 10.44
N ALA A 55 -4.59 5.14 10.04
CA ALA A 55 -4.62 6.31 10.91
C ALA A 55 -5.43 6.04 12.18
N GLN A 56 -6.59 5.38 12.04
CA GLN A 56 -7.39 4.93 13.19
C GLN A 56 -6.63 3.89 14.01
N ALA A 57 -6.05 2.88 13.36
CA ALA A 57 -5.32 1.80 14.04
C ALA A 57 -4.10 2.31 14.82
N LEU A 58 -3.36 3.29 14.29
CA LEU A 58 -2.24 3.93 14.98
C LEU A 58 -2.72 4.65 16.24
N SER A 59 -3.84 5.38 16.14
CA SER A 59 -4.45 6.07 17.28
C SER A 59 -4.87 5.09 18.39
N THR A 60 -5.56 4.00 18.03
CA THR A 60 -6.05 3.00 18.99
C THR A 60 -4.98 1.98 19.43
N GLY A 61 -3.87 1.86 18.69
CA GLY A 61 -2.84 0.84 18.89
C GLY A 61 -3.22 -0.55 18.36
N ALA A 62 -4.33 -0.69 17.63
CA ALA A 62 -4.80 -1.98 17.12
C ALA A 62 -5.62 -1.84 15.84
N TRP A 63 -5.52 -2.83 14.95
CA TRP A 63 -6.29 -2.87 13.72
C TRP A 63 -7.80 -2.96 13.98
N GLY A 64 -8.56 -1.99 13.46
CA GLY A 64 -10.00 -1.87 13.64
C GLY A 64 -10.86 -2.35 12.47
N GLY A 65 -10.25 -2.82 11.38
CA GLY A 65 -10.94 -3.14 10.12
C GLY A 65 -10.72 -2.08 9.05
N PHE A 66 -11.21 -2.38 7.84
CA PHE A 66 -11.07 -1.50 6.68
C PHE A 66 -12.26 -0.53 6.59
N ALA A 67 -11.97 0.76 6.43
CA ALA A 67 -12.93 1.82 6.15
C ALA A 67 -12.39 2.73 5.03
N CYS A 68 -13.27 3.24 4.18
CA CYS A 68 -12.91 4.20 3.13
C CYS A 68 -14.02 5.23 2.96
N SER A 69 -13.68 6.51 3.05
CA SER A 69 -14.61 7.62 2.95
C SER A 69 -14.88 8.09 1.51
N MET A 70 -14.18 7.52 0.51
CA MET A 70 -14.42 7.79 -0.91
C MET A 70 -15.64 7.01 -1.40
N THR A 71 -16.63 7.74 -1.97
CA THR A 71 -17.93 7.15 -2.35
C THR A 71 -18.43 7.58 -3.72
N GLN A 72 -18.09 8.79 -4.17
CA GLN A 72 -18.56 9.39 -5.43
C GLN A 72 -17.70 8.97 -6.62
N HIS A 73 -16.44 8.62 -6.37
CA HIS A 73 -15.46 8.17 -7.35
C HIS A 73 -15.21 9.16 -8.49
N THR A 74 -15.36 10.46 -8.21
CA THR A 74 -15.02 11.54 -9.13
C THR A 74 -13.54 11.87 -9.02
N HIS A 75 -12.96 12.47 -10.05
CA HIS A 75 -11.55 12.89 -10.01
C HIS A 75 -11.28 13.85 -8.83
N ASP A 76 -12.16 14.83 -8.61
CA ASP A 76 -11.98 15.82 -7.54
C ASP A 76 -12.09 15.18 -6.15
N GLU A 77 -13.01 14.24 -5.94
CA GLU A 77 -13.07 13.49 -4.68
C GLU A 77 -11.81 12.65 -4.48
N VAL A 78 -11.30 12.01 -5.54
CA VAL A 78 -10.06 11.22 -5.45
C VAL A 78 -8.88 12.09 -5.02
N VAL A 79 -8.72 13.27 -5.62
CA VAL A 79 -7.65 14.22 -5.26
C VAL A 79 -7.80 14.67 -3.81
N ASP A 80 -9.00 15.08 -3.39
CA ASP A 80 -9.29 15.53 -2.04
C ASP A 80 -9.00 14.43 -1.01
N LYS A 81 -9.56 13.23 -1.22
CA LYS A 81 -9.43 12.10 -0.29
C LYS A 81 -8.02 11.55 -0.23
N LEU A 82 -7.27 11.54 -1.33
CA LEU A 82 -5.87 11.10 -1.33
C LEU A 82 -5.00 12.02 -0.48
N LYS A 83 -5.24 13.34 -0.56
CA LYS A 83 -4.57 14.34 0.26
C LYS A 83 -4.99 14.22 1.73
N ALA A 84 -6.29 14.26 2.00
CA ALA A 84 -6.83 14.23 3.36
C ALA A 84 -6.43 12.95 4.13
N SER A 85 -6.46 11.79 3.46
CA SER A 85 -6.05 10.53 4.08
C SER A 85 -4.55 10.49 4.41
N GLY A 86 -3.70 11.12 3.58
CA GLY A 86 -2.27 11.28 3.89
C GLY A 86 -2.03 12.19 5.10
N GLU A 87 -2.74 13.31 5.17
CA GLU A 87 -2.70 14.23 6.33
C GLU A 87 -3.18 13.53 7.61
N ALA A 88 -4.22 12.71 7.53
CA ALA A 88 -4.76 11.95 8.66
C ALA A 88 -3.74 10.94 9.22
N VAL A 89 -3.00 10.24 8.36
CA VAL A 89 -1.91 9.34 8.80
C VAL A 89 -0.82 10.13 9.52
N LEU A 90 -0.36 11.24 8.95
CA LEU A 90 0.68 12.06 9.57
C LEU A 90 0.24 12.63 10.91
N ALA A 91 -1.01 13.07 11.01
CA ALA A 91 -1.60 13.53 12.27
C ALA A 91 -1.68 12.41 13.32
N ALA A 92 -2.08 11.19 12.91
CA ALA A 92 -2.12 10.03 13.80
C ALA A 92 -0.73 9.62 14.29
N ILE A 93 0.30 9.67 13.43
CA ILE A 93 1.69 9.43 13.84
C ILE A 93 2.13 10.48 14.86
N ALA A 94 1.82 11.75 14.62
CA ALA A 94 2.21 12.85 15.49
C ALA A 94 1.50 12.85 16.86
N SER A 95 0.33 12.21 16.97
CA SER A 95 -0.44 12.12 18.23
C SER A 95 -0.09 10.91 19.09
N VAL A 96 0.76 9.99 18.62
CA VAL A 96 1.20 8.84 19.41
C VAL A 96 2.32 9.26 20.36
N ASP A 97 1.98 9.35 21.65
CA ASP A 97 2.95 9.62 22.72
C ASP A 97 3.78 8.38 23.09
N ASP A 98 3.18 7.19 23.04
CA ASP A 98 3.81 5.92 23.43
C ASP A 98 3.86 4.92 22.26
N TRP A 99 5.06 4.67 21.76
CA TRP A 99 5.32 3.75 20.65
C TRP A 99 5.54 2.33 21.15
N THR A 100 4.57 1.46 20.86
CA THR A 100 4.65 0.02 21.14
C THR A 100 5.08 -0.77 19.91
N SER A 101 5.44 -2.05 20.11
CA SER A 101 5.73 -2.98 19.01
C SER A 101 4.60 -3.11 18.01
N GLU A 102 3.35 -3.04 18.48
CA GLU A 102 2.15 -3.16 17.65
C GLU A 102 2.01 -1.93 16.75
N ARG A 103 2.26 -0.72 17.28
CA ARG A 103 2.23 0.51 16.49
C ARG A 103 3.37 0.58 15.47
N ASP A 104 4.57 0.14 15.87
CA ASP A 104 5.69 -0.04 14.93
C ASP A 104 5.29 -0.96 13.77
N GLN A 105 4.65 -2.09 14.09
CA GLN A 105 4.20 -3.06 13.10
C GLN A 105 3.12 -2.48 12.16
N LEU A 106 2.15 -1.73 12.69
CA LEU A 106 1.12 -1.04 11.89
C LEU A 106 1.75 -0.04 10.90
N LEU A 107 2.77 0.72 11.34
CA LEU A 107 3.44 1.69 10.47
C LEU A 107 4.24 0.99 9.35
N ILE A 108 4.89 -0.11 9.67
CA ILE A 108 5.60 -0.94 8.69
C ILE A 108 4.60 -1.52 7.67
N GLU A 109 3.46 -2.04 8.12
CA GLU A 109 2.42 -2.59 7.26
C GLU A 109 1.81 -1.54 6.33
N LEU A 110 1.57 -0.32 6.82
CA LEU A 110 1.14 0.79 5.98
C LEU A 110 2.20 1.14 4.92
N ALA A 111 3.48 1.22 5.31
CA ALA A 111 4.56 1.50 4.37
C ALA A 111 4.69 0.41 3.28
N GLU A 112 4.62 -0.86 3.65
CA GLU A 112 4.61 -1.99 2.71
C GLU A 112 3.40 -1.92 1.76
N HIS A 113 2.23 -1.55 2.29
CA HIS A 113 1.01 -1.35 1.50
C HIS A 113 1.16 -0.24 0.45
N GLU A 114 1.68 0.93 0.83
CA GLU A 114 1.93 2.06 -0.07
C GLU A 114 2.83 1.65 -1.24
N VAL A 115 3.98 1.02 -0.95
CA VAL A 115 4.95 0.60 -1.97
C VAL A 115 4.36 -0.46 -2.92
N MET A 116 3.59 -1.40 -2.38
CA MET A 116 2.89 -2.42 -3.19
C MET A 116 1.89 -1.78 -4.16
N HIS A 117 1.10 -0.81 -3.69
CA HIS A 117 0.12 -0.13 -4.53
C HIS A 117 0.77 0.81 -5.55
N GLU A 118 1.83 1.53 -5.17
CA GLU A 118 2.59 2.41 -6.06
C GLU A 118 3.13 1.63 -7.27
N SER A 119 3.74 0.46 -7.05
CA SER A 119 4.22 -0.41 -8.13
C SER A 119 3.12 -0.80 -9.12
N GLY A 120 1.92 -1.11 -8.59
CA GLY A 120 0.76 -1.44 -9.42
C GLY A 120 0.21 -0.25 -10.21
N ILE A 121 0.30 0.95 -9.64
CA ILE A 121 -0.10 2.21 -10.29
C ILE A 121 0.91 2.58 -11.39
N ILE A 122 2.21 2.49 -11.12
CA ILE A 122 3.27 2.71 -12.12
C ILE A 122 3.06 1.80 -13.34
N ARG A 123 2.79 0.52 -13.11
CA ARG A 123 2.50 -0.42 -14.20
C ARG A 123 1.24 -0.04 -14.98
N HIS A 124 0.23 0.50 -14.31
CA HIS A 124 -0.97 1.01 -14.97
C HIS A 124 -0.64 2.22 -15.85
N ILE A 125 0.06 3.22 -15.32
CA ILE A 125 0.52 4.41 -16.05
C ILE A 125 1.33 3.99 -17.30
N TYR A 126 2.28 3.07 -17.13
CA TYR A 126 3.04 2.50 -18.25
C TYR A 126 2.17 1.80 -19.30
N ALA A 127 1.22 0.96 -18.88
CA ALA A 127 0.38 0.21 -19.79
C ALA A 127 -0.53 1.09 -20.65
N PHE A 128 -0.83 2.31 -20.18
CA PHE A 128 -1.62 3.31 -20.90
C PHE A 128 -0.75 4.40 -21.54
N GLU A 129 0.58 4.20 -21.61
CA GLU A 129 1.53 5.14 -22.23
C GLU A 129 1.45 6.56 -21.67
N LEU A 130 1.13 6.68 -20.38
CA LEU A 130 1.06 7.95 -19.65
C LEU A 130 2.43 8.32 -19.09
N ASP A 131 2.65 9.63 -18.90
CA ASP A 131 3.87 10.14 -18.29
C ASP A 131 3.93 9.81 -16.79
N ILE A 132 5.06 9.26 -16.36
CA ILE A 132 5.31 9.00 -14.94
C ILE A 132 5.83 10.26 -14.27
N PRO A 133 5.20 10.73 -13.18
CA PRO A 133 5.68 11.91 -12.46
C PRO A 133 7.11 11.72 -11.95
N ALA A 134 7.94 12.76 -12.05
CA ALA A 134 9.33 12.73 -11.60
C ALA A 134 9.51 12.45 -10.09
N SER A 135 8.46 12.65 -9.29
CA SER A 135 8.45 12.34 -7.87
C SER A 135 8.41 10.83 -7.58
N VAL A 136 7.98 10.02 -8.53
CA VAL A 136 7.88 8.57 -8.38
C VAL A 136 9.28 7.97 -8.46
N LYS A 137 9.67 7.25 -7.41
CA LYS A 137 10.93 6.51 -7.37
C LYS A 137 10.67 5.06 -7.71
N TRP A 138 11.23 4.61 -8.82
CA TRP A 138 11.12 3.23 -9.28
C TRP A 138 12.52 2.77 -9.69
N ALA A 139 13.20 2.12 -8.73
CA ALA A 139 14.63 1.79 -8.70
C ALA A 139 15.59 2.95 -8.39
#